data_AF-A0A9N7PIV3-F1
#
_entry.id   AF-A0A9N7PIV3-F1
#
_cell.length_a   1.000
_cell.length_b   1.000
_cell.length_c   1.000
_cell.angle_alpha   90.00
_cell.angle_beta   90.00
_cell.angle_gamma   90.00
#
_symmetry.space_group_name_H-M   'P 1'
#
loop_
_entity.id
_entity.type
_entity.pdbx_description
1 polymer ?
#
loop_
_entity_poly.entity_id
_entity_poly.type
_entity_poly.pdbx_seq_one_letter_code
_entity_poly.pdbx_strand_id
1 'polypeptide(L)'
;MKKLILLIVSALILLVGCSKMTLKDFSNESSSDIKRIRFKDTVEIKDLRKLDGKKIKIIGFMANSSPLDKSMIYLMNLPYHNCVYCVPNTNKLINTMAVYPKQGENIEFTEVPIEVVGTLKFENITDETGYSYEYRLVDSEIKPADIKSMDESVKIYTDLVNKGFVTKINKIISEANSIIYYDKQWGSLADVEPIPEEYIKELENMFEVVDKAKYQDIISVVEKLKKLVKNINDILKSKEYYKMEQLENRDYEIFYKVNDWLMKVEM
;
A
#
# COMPACT_ATOMS: atom_id res chain seq x y z
N MET A 1 -22.08 47.98 25.76
CA MET A 1 -21.72 47.04 24.66
C MET A 1 -20.23 46.72 24.55
N LYS A 2 -19.28 47.58 24.97
CA LYS A 2 -17.84 47.27 24.91
C LYS A 2 -17.29 46.34 26.02
N LYS A 3 -18.00 46.20 27.15
CA LYS A 3 -17.57 45.33 28.27
C LYS A 3 -18.09 43.88 28.18
N LEU A 4 -19.06 43.60 27.31
CA LEU A 4 -19.65 42.26 27.13
C LEU A 4 -18.89 41.44 26.07
N ILE A 5 -18.25 42.11 25.10
CA ILE A 5 -17.47 41.45 24.04
C ILE A 5 -16.12 40.91 24.58
N LEU A 6 -15.55 41.56 25.60
CA LEU A 6 -14.27 41.11 26.19
C LEU A 6 -14.39 39.81 27.00
N LEU A 7 -15.58 39.50 27.54
CA LEU A 7 -15.85 38.31 28.35
C LEU A 7 -16.16 37.07 27.50
N ILE A 8 -16.65 37.25 26.27
CA ILE A 8 -16.91 36.14 25.33
C ILE A 8 -15.61 35.72 24.63
N VAL A 9 -14.68 36.66 24.40
CA VAL A 9 -13.38 36.35 23.77
C VAL A 9 -12.40 35.66 24.74
N SER A 10 -12.49 35.90 26.06
CA SER A 10 -11.65 35.18 27.03
C SER A 10 -12.14 33.76 27.34
N ALA A 11 -13.41 33.43 27.05
CA ALA A 11 -13.97 32.10 27.29
C ALA A 11 -13.70 31.12 26.13
N LEU A 12 -13.32 31.61 24.93
CA LEU A 12 -13.04 30.76 23.76
C LEU A 12 -11.60 30.22 23.69
N ILE A 13 -10.68 30.74 24.51
CA ILE A 13 -9.24 30.39 24.43
C ILE A 13 -8.90 29.15 25.29
N LEU A 14 -9.82 28.66 26.12
CA LEU A 14 -9.61 27.49 26.99
C LEU A 14 -10.00 26.14 26.37
N LEU A 15 -10.46 26.11 25.11
CA LEU A 15 -10.85 24.87 24.42
C LEU A 15 -9.85 24.39 23.37
N VAL A 16 -8.72 25.07 23.18
CA VAL A 16 -7.59 24.53 22.40
C VAL A 16 -6.69 23.71 23.34
N GLY A 17 -7.28 22.73 23.99
CA GLY A 17 -6.53 21.63 24.58
C GLY A 17 -6.00 20.78 23.44
N CYS A 18 -4.74 21.00 23.04
CA CYS A 18 -3.98 20.00 22.30
C CYS A 18 -4.05 18.69 23.09
N SER A 19 -4.87 17.72 22.65
CA SER A 19 -4.84 16.38 23.20
C SER A 19 -3.48 15.78 22.82
N LYS A 20 -2.49 15.94 23.68
CA LYS A 20 -1.34 15.03 23.69
C LYS A 20 -1.90 13.66 24.05
N MET A 21 -2.11 12.85 23.02
CA MET A 21 -2.45 11.44 23.14
C MET A 21 -1.40 10.81 24.04
N THR A 22 -1.76 10.59 25.30
CA THR A 22 -0.85 10.04 26.30
C THR A 22 -0.99 8.52 26.20
N LEU A 23 0.11 7.80 26.37
CA LEU A 23 0.25 6.32 26.31
C LEU A 23 -0.82 5.47 27.03
N LYS A 24 -1.76 6.08 27.77
CA LYS A 24 -2.82 5.44 28.55
C LYS A 24 -3.99 4.93 27.72
N ASP A 25 -4.23 5.46 26.52
CA ASP A 25 -5.34 4.99 25.67
C ASP A 25 -5.01 3.71 24.87
N PHE A 26 -3.81 3.13 25.06
CA PHE A 26 -3.39 1.87 24.45
C PHE A 26 -3.79 0.62 25.25
N SER A 27 -4.50 0.79 26.37
CA SER A 27 -4.95 -0.33 27.20
C SER A 27 -6.46 -0.52 27.09
N ASN A 28 -6.90 -1.16 26.02
CA ASN A 28 -8.11 -1.97 26.06
C ASN A 28 -7.96 -3.14 25.07
N GLU A 29 -7.59 -4.29 25.65
CA GLU A 29 -8.08 -5.65 25.36
C GLU A 29 -7.00 -6.75 25.25
N SER A 30 -7.20 -7.75 26.10
CA SER A 30 -6.62 -9.11 26.19
C SER A 30 -5.26 -9.28 26.91
N SER A 31 -5.38 -9.91 28.09
CA SER A 31 -4.54 -10.88 28.82
C SER A 31 -3.21 -11.42 28.26
N SER A 32 -2.43 -10.64 27.51
CA SER A 32 -1.05 -10.99 27.15
C SER A 32 -0.19 -9.74 27.27
N ASP A 33 1.06 -9.88 27.75
CA ASP A 33 2.06 -8.81 27.88
C ASP A 33 2.48 -8.14 26.55
N ILE A 34 1.73 -8.32 25.46
CA ILE A 34 2.03 -7.84 24.12
C ILE A 34 1.35 -6.51 23.89
N LYS A 35 2.14 -5.44 23.74
CA LYS A 35 1.61 -4.10 23.48
C LYS A 35 1.34 -3.88 21.99
N ARG A 36 0.14 -3.43 21.63
CA ARG A 36 -0.20 -3.07 20.25
C ARG A 36 0.25 -1.65 19.91
N ILE A 37 0.88 -1.46 18.75
CA ILE A 37 1.20 -0.15 18.15
C ILE A 37 0.69 -0.09 16.70
N ARG A 38 0.49 1.11 16.17
CA ARG A 38 0.08 1.36 14.77
C ARG A 38 0.90 2.49 14.17
N PHE A 39 1.07 2.49 12.85
CA PHE A 39 1.79 3.55 12.15
C PHE A 39 1.05 4.89 12.26
N LYS A 40 -0.27 4.90 12.05
CA LYS A 40 -1.11 6.11 12.18
C LYS A 40 -1.11 6.79 13.55
N ASP A 41 -0.70 6.10 14.62
CA ASP A 41 -0.72 6.68 15.97
C ASP A 41 0.38 7.74 16.19
N THR A 42 1.25 7.99 15.20
CA THR A 42 2.35 8.97 15.27
C THR A 42 3.18 8.86 16.55
N VAL A 43 3.51 7.63 16.95
CA VAL A 43 4.22 7.32 18.19
C VAL A 43 5.58 8.04 18.18
N GLU A 44 5.82 8.92 19.15
CA GLU A 44 7.11 9.58 19.29
C GLU A 44 8.20 8.56 19.63
N ILE A 45 9.40 8.72 19.06
CA ILE A 45 10.54 7.81 19.30
C ILE A 45 10.88 7.71 20.79
N LYS A 46 10.72 8.78 21.56
CA LYS A 46 10.94 8.76 23.02
C LYS A 46 9.98 7.80 23.75
N ASP A 47 8.75 7.66 23.25
CA ASP A 47 7.73 6.80 23.82
C ASP A 47 7.88 5.37 23.30
N LEU A 48 8.31 5.21 22.05
CA LEU A 48 8.70 3.93 21.48
C LEU A 48 9.92 3.35 22.24
N ARG A 49 10.91 4.18 22.62
CA ARG A 49 12.10 3.77 23.39
C ARG A 49 11.77 3.19 24.77
N LYS A 50 10.65 3.59 25.37
CA LYS A 50 10.17 2.98 26.64
C LYS A 50 9.72 1.53 26.48
N LEU A 51 9.55 1.08 25.24
CA LEU A 51 9.15 -0.28 24.88
C LEU A 51 10.36 -1.13 24.45
N ASP A 52 11.58 -0.62 24.59
CA ASP A 52 12.80 -1.39 24.33
C ASP A 52 12.83 -2.69 25.15
N GLY A 53 13.16 -3.79 24.48
CA GLY A 53 13.12 -5.15 25.00
C GLY A 53 11.72 -5.72 25.24
N LYS A 54 10.64 -5.02 24.88
CA LYS A 54 9.26 -5.50 25.06
C LYS A 54 8.71 -6.12 23.78
N LYS A 55 7.82 -7.10 23.96
CA LYS A 55 7.03 -7.65 22.86
C LYS A 55 5.96 -6.66 22.44
N ILE A 56 5.91 -6.39 21.14
CA ILE A 56 4.89 -5.55 20.54
C ILE A 56 4.19 -6.27 19.40
N LYS A 57 3.00 -5.79 19.06
CA LYS A 57 2.22 -6.19 17.90
C LYS A 57 2.00 -4.99 17.00
N ILE A 58 2.28 -5.14 15.71
CA ILE A 58 2.05 -4.11 14.69
C ILE A 58 1.48 -4.77 13.43
N ILE A 59 0.70 -4.01 12.67
CA ILE A 59 0.18 -4.42 11.37
C ILE A 59 0.72 -3.47 10.32
N GLY A 60 1.08 -4.02 9.17
CA GLY A 60 1.62 -3.27 8.03
C GLY A 60 1.65 -4.11 6.76
N PHE A 61 2.28 -3.57 5.73
CA PHE A 61 2.56 -4.23 4.45
C PHE A 61 4.06 -4.52 4.32
N MET A 62 4.43 -5.53 3.55
CA MET A 62 5.84 -5.74 3.20
C MET A 62 6.25 -4.75 2.10
N ALA A 63 7.42 -4.14 2.22
CA ALA A 63 8.00 -3.36 1.13
C ALA A 63 8.49 -4.28 0.01
N ASN A 64 8.27 -3.88 -1.25
CA ASN A 64 8.80 -4.56 -2.44
C ASN A 64 10.34 -4.57 -2.46
N SER A 65 10.98 -3.64 -1.75
CA SER A 65 12.42 -3.53 -1.59
C SER A 65 12.98 -4.36 -0.43
N SER A 66 12.18 -5.22 0.20
CA SER A 66 12.68 -6.17 1.20
C SER A 66 13.69 -7.14 0.55
N PRO A 67 14.75 -7.55 1.27
CA PRO A 67 15.76 -8.47 0.74
C PRO A 67 15.18 -9.76 0.14
N LEU A 68 15.70 -10.16 -1.03
CA LEU A 68 15.26 -11.38 -1.73
C LEU A 68 15.68 -12.68 -1.02
N ASP A 69 16.69 -12.61 -0.16
CA ASP A 69 17.15 -13.74 0.65
C ASP A 69 16.25 -14.02 1.87
N LYS A 70 15.21 -13.20 2.07
CA LYS A 70 14.18 -13.35 3.12
C LYS A 70 14.74 -13.25 4.53
N SER A 71 15.93 -12.67 4.70
CA SER A 71 16.60 -12.44 5.98
C SER A 71 15.79 -11.55 6.93
N MET A 72 15.03 -10.63 6.34
CA MET A 72 14.18 -9.65 7.01
C MET A 72 13.16 -9.07 6.03
N ILE A 73 12.23 -8.28 6.56
CA ILE A 73 11.35 -7.42 5.77
C ILE A 73 11.39 -5.99 6.28
N TYR A 74 11.01 -5.06 5.39
CA TYR A 74 10.55 -3.75 5.84
C TYR A 74 9.04 -3.77 5.94
N LEU A 75 8.54 -3.57 7.16
CA LEU A 75 7.13 -3.40 7.43
C LEU A 75 6.76 -1.93 7.23
N MET A 76 5.78 -1.67 6.36
CA MET A 76 5.37 -0.34 5.95
C MET A 76 3.92 -0.02 6.31
N ASN A 77 3.63 1.27 6.48
CA ASN A 77 2.28 1.79 6.66
C ASN A 77 1.42 1.67 5.37
N LEU A 78 2.05 1.87 4.22
CA LEU A 78 1.41 1.88 2.90
C LEU A 78 1.89 0.69 2.06
N PRO A 79 1.01 0.05 1.29
CA PRO A 79 1.42 -0.98 0.34
C PRO A 79 2.07 -0.33 -0.90
N TYR A 80 2.88 -1.09 -1.63
CA TYR A 80 3.57 -0.67 -2.87
C TYR A 80 4.41 0.61 -2.76
N HIS A 81 4.68 1.08 -1.54
CA HIS A 81 5.55 2.23 -1.33
C HIS A 81 7.00 1.78 -1.50
N ASN A 82 7.65 2.27 -2.55
CA ASN A 82 8.99 1.78 -2.90
C ASN A 82 10.09 2.31 -2.00
N CYS A 83 9.88 3.45 -1.34
CA CYS A 83 10.92 4.03 -0.52
C CYS A 83 10.78 3.77 0.98
N VAL A 84 11.59 2.82 1.45
CA VAL A 84 11.68 2.39 2.84
C VAL A 84 12.01 3.54 3.79
N TYR A 85 12.93 4.44 3.40
CA TYR A 85 13.42 5.53 4.26
C TYR A 85 13.49 6.91 3.56
N CYS A 86 12.70 7.18 2.51
CA CYS A 86 12.69 8.49 1.80
C CYS A 86 12.04 9.62 2.58
N VAL A 87 11.49 9.34 3.76
CA VAL A 87 11.11 10.40 4.70
C VAL A 87 12.29 10.58 5.65
N PRO A 88 13.20 11.53 5.38
CA PRO A 88 14.40 11.71 6.20
C PRO A 88 14.04 12.07 7.64
N ASN A 89 14.82 11.51 8.59
CA ASN A 89 14.97 11.93 9.99
C ASN A 89 13.72 12.53 10.63
N THR A 90 12.82 11.66 11.09
CA THR A 90 11.74 12.10 11.98
C THR A 90 11.87 11.48 13.36
N ASN A 91 11.36 12.20 14.35
CA ASN A 91 11.28 11.79 15.74
C ASN A 91 10.03 10.94 16.02
N LYS A 92 9.41 10.34 15.00
CA LYS A 92 8.19 9.54 15.11
C LYS A 92 8.37 8.20 14.41
N LEU A 93 7.57 7.21 14.79
CA LEU A 93 7.35 6.05 13.94
C LEU A 93 6.65 6.54 12.67
N ILE A 94 7.42 6.75 11.62
CA ILE A 94 6.95 7.52 10.47
C ILE A 94 6.19 6.65 9.50
N ASN A 95 6.80 5.56 9.03
CA ASN A 95 6.23 4.75 7.95
C ASN A 95 6.82 3.35 7.82
N THR A 96 7.96 3.07 8.47
CA THR A 96 8.71 1.84 8.22
C THR A 96 9.35 1.30 9.49
N MET A 97 9.39 -0.01 9.62
CA MET A 97 10.09 -0.74 10.67
C MET A 97 10.76 -1.97 10.06
N ALA A 98 12.07 -2.14 10.27
CA ALA A 98 12.74 -3.38 9.91
C ALA A 98 12.30 -4.50 10.86
N VAL A 99 12.01 -5.68 10.29
CA VAL A 99 11.50 -6.83 11.02
C VAL A 99 12.33 -8.05 10.67
N TYR A 100 13.00 -8.58 11.68
CA TYR A 100 13.79 -9.80 11.59
C TYR A 100 12.98 -10.97 12.16
N PRO A 101 12.87 -12.08 11.41
CA PRO A 101 12.19 -13.28 11.87
C PRO A 101 13.00 -13.97 12.97
N LYS A 102 12.44 -15.03 13.57
CA LYS A 102 13.23 -15.91 14.45
C LYS A 102 14.33 -16.61 13.65
N GLN A 103 15.42 -16.95 14.32
CA GLN A 103 16.54 -17.62 13.67
C GLN A 103 16.08 -18.92 12.97
N GLY A 104 16.40 -19.03 11.68
CA GLY A 104 16.04 -20.18 10.85
C GLY A 104 14.63 -20.13 10.24
N GLU A 105 13.85 -19.08 10.51
CA GLU A 105 12.58 -18.82 9.82
C GLU A 105 12.80 -17.88 8.64
N ASN A 106 12.11 -18.16 7.53
CA ASN A 106 12.08 -17.31 6.34
C ASN A 106 10.71 -16.65 6.21
N ILE A 107 10.68 -15.48 5.59
CA ILE A 107 9.48 -14.71 5.36
C ILE A 107 9.10 -14.78 3.89
N GLU A 108 7.94 -15.37 3.57
CA GLU A 108 7.40 -15.30 2.22
C GLU A 108 6.78 -13.93 1.98
N PHE A 109 7.14 -13.32 0.85
CA PHE A 109 6.60 -12.03 0.47
C PHE A 109 5.09 -12.12 0.24
N THR A 110 4.36 -11.08 0.66
CA THR A 110 2.93 -10.95 0.37
C THR A 110 2.55 -9.48 0.19
N GLU A 111 1.59 -9.26 -0.70
CA GLU A 111 1.03 -7.95 -1.01
C GLU A 111 -0.12 -7.57 -0.05
N VAL A 112 -0.59 -8.49 0.79
CA VAL A 112 -1.69 -8.22 1.74
C VAL A 112 -1.19 -7.87 3.15
N PRO A 113 -2.01 -7.22 4.00
CA PRO A 113 -1.58 -6.83 5.33
C PRO A 113 -1.15 -8.04 6.18
N ILE A 114 -0.08 -7.85 6.95
CA ILE A 114 0.46 -8.83 7.89
C ILE A 114 0.42 -8.32 9.32
N GLU A 115 0.19 -9.23 10.26
CA GLU A 115 0.40 -9.00 11.69
C GLU A 115 1.80 -9.49 12.05
N VAL A 116 2.58 -8.61 12.67
CA VAL A 116 3.91 -8.91 13.20
C VAL A 116 3.87 -8.83 14.71
N VAL A 117 4.35 -9.87 15.37
CA VAL A 117 4.61 -9.88 16.81
C VAL A 117 6.09 -10.15 17.03
N GLY A 118 6.81 -9.18 17.59
CA GLY A 118 8.25 -9.27 17.80
C GLY A 118 8.72 -8.48 19.01
N THR A 119 9.99 -8.64 19.37
CA THR A 119 10.62 -7.86 20.43
C THR A 119 11.20 -6.59 19.83
N LEU A 120 10.75 -5.43 20.33
CA LEU A 120 11.31 -4.16 19.92
C LEU A 120 12.71 -3.99 20.52
N LYS A 121 13.70 -3.68 19.68
CA LYS A 121 15.07 -3.37 20.11
C LYS A 121 15.47 -1.99 19.61
N PHE A 122 16.06 -1.20 20.50
CA PHE A 122 16.72 0.06 20.17
C PHE A 122 18.23 -0.12 20.10
N GLU A 123 18.76 -0.08 18.88
CA GLU A 123 20.19 -0.14 18.60
C GLU A 123 20.48 0.53 17.27
N ASN A 124 21.65 1.15 17.14
CA ASN A 124 22.08 1.69 15.86
C ASN A 124 22.62 0.56 15.01
N ILE A 125 21.96 0.28 13.89
CA ILE A 125 22.33 -0.78 12.96
C ILE A 125 22.26 -0.26 11.53
N THR A 126 23.10 -0.83 10.68
CA THR A 126 23.00 -0.72 9.22
C THR A 126 22.78 -2.12 8.68
N ASP A 127 21.72 -2.30 7.90
CA ASP A 127 21.39 -3.60 7.29
C ASP A 127 22.22 -3.89 6.03
N GLU A 128 22.08 -5.09 5.49
CA GLU A 128 22.77 -5.55 4.29
C GLU A 128 22.42 -4.76 3.01
N THR A 129 21.30 -4.03 3.01
CA THR A 129 20.90 -3.17 1.89
C THR A 129 21.48 -1.74 2.00
N GLY A 130 22.10 -1.42 3.14
CA GLY A 130 22.75 -0.14 3.41
C GLY A 130 21.87 0.88 4.14
N TYR A 131 20.67 0.51 4.61
CA TYR A 131 19.85 1.43 5.41
C TYR A 131 20.25 1.40 6.89
N SER A 132 20.37 2.59 7.48
CA SER A 132 20.66 2.76 8.91
C SER A 132 19.42 3.20 9.68
N TYR A 133 19.19 2.59 10.84
CA TYR A 133 18.06 2.91 11.72
C TYR A 133 18.40 2.59 13.19
N GLU A 134 17.61 3.16 14.10
CA GLU A 134 17.84 3.09 15.56
C GLU A 134 16.91 2.09 16.29
N TYR A 135 16.00 1.45 15.56
CA TYR A 135 15.06 0.48 16.12
C TYR A 135 14.58 -0.54 15.09
N ARG A 136 14.25 -1.73 15.57
CA ARG A 136 13.74 -2.85 14.76
C ARG A 136 12.94 -3.84 15.61
N LEU A 137 12.20 -4.73 14.94
CA LEU A 137 11.68 -5.94 15.57
C LEU A 137 12.62 -7.10 15.33
N VAL A 138 12.85 -7.87 16.38
CA VAL A 138 13.60 -9.13 16.31
C VAL A 138 12.78 -10.26 16.89
N ASP A 139 13.18 -11.49 16.59
CA ASP A 139 12.50 -12.71 17.04
C ASP A 139 11.02 -12.70 16.65
N SER A 140 10.74 -12.16 15.46
CA SER A 140 9.39 -11.82 15.03
C SER A 140 8.65 -13.02 14.46
N GLU A 141 7.39 -13.14 14.81
CA GLU A 141 6.43 -14.02 14.17
C GLU A 141 5.55 -13.18 13.23
N ILE A 142 5.39 -13.65 12.00
CA ILE A 142 4.67 -12.94 10.94
C ILE A 142 3.56 -13.85 10.43
N LYS A 143 2.36 -13.31 10.33
CA LYS A 143 1.20 -14.04 9.80
C LYS A 143 0.25 -13.09 9.06
N PRO A 144 -0.67 -13.61 8.23
CA PRO A 144 -1.72 -12.80 7.65
C PRO A 144 -2.52 -12.06 8.73
N ALA A 145 -2.81 -10.78 8.50
CA ALA A 145 -3.58 -10.00 9.45
C ALA A 145 -5.08 -10.39 9.42
N ASP A 146 -5.75 -10.31 10.58
CA ASP A 146 -7.21 -10.37 10.62
C ASP A 146 -7.80 -9.02 10.20
N ILE A 147 -8.29 -8.95 8.97
CA ILE A 147 -8.83 -7.73 8.36
C ILE A 147 -10.27 -7.43 8.76
N LYS A 148 -10.97 -8.31 9.50
CA LYS A 148 -12.41 -8.14 9.80
C LYS A 148 -12.73 -6.87 10.57
N SER A 149 -11.83 -6.46 11.46
CA SER A 149 -11.95 -5.26 12.29
C SER A 149 -11.32 -4.02 11.66
N MET A 150 -10.73 -4.14 10.47
CA MET A 150 -10.07 -3.02 9.78
C MET A 150 -11.05 -2.16 8.99
N ASP A 151 -10.54 -1.00 8.57
CA ASP A 151 -11.28 -0.06 7.73
C ASP A 151 -11.69 -0.72 6.40
N GLU A 152 -12.82 -0.28 5.86
CA GLU A 152 -13.42 -0.90 4.67
C GLU A 152 -12.49 -0.86 3.44
N SER A 153 -11.68 0.20 3.32
CA SER A 153 -10.67 0.34 2.26
C SER A 153 -9.64 -0.80 2.28
N VAL A 154 -9.21 -1.23 3.47
CA VAL A 154 -8.27 -2.33 3.65
C VAL A 154 -8.90 -3.66 3.23
N LYS A 155 -10.17 -3.87 3.58
CA LYS A 155 -10.90 -5.09 3.22
C LYS A 155 -11.07 -5.21 1.72
N ILE A 156 -11.48 -4.13 1.06
CA ILE A 156 -11.64 -4.05 -0.40
C ILE A 156 -10.32 -4.32 -1.11
N TYR A 157 -9.25 -3.66 -0.67
CA TYR A 157 -7.91 -3.86 -1.20
C TYR A 157 -7.48 -5.33 -1.07
N THR A 158 -7.59 -5.89 0.14
CA THR A 158 -7.14 -7.25 0.45
C THR A 158 -7.93 -8.30 -0.35
N ASP A 159 -9.23 -8.11 -0.51
CA ASP A 159 -10.09 -8.97 -1.33
C ASP A 159 -9.64 -9.01 -2.80
N LEU A 160 -9.40 -7.86 -3.41
CA LEU A 160 -8.97 -7.80 -4.81
C LEU A 160 -7.54 -8.31 -5.03
N VAL A 161 -6.61 -7.94 -4.16
CA VAL A 161 -5.22 -8.41 -4.23
C VAL A 161 -5.18 -9.94 -4.12
N ASN A 162 -5.91 -10.54 -3.17
CA ASN A 162 -6.01 -12.01 -3.04
C ASN A 162 -6.64 -12.69 -4.27
N LYS A 163 -7.52 -12.01 -5.01
CA LYS A 163 -8.06 -12.49 -6.30
C LYS A 163 -7.06 -12.37 -7.46
N GLY A 164 -5.87 -11.82 -7.22
CA GLY A 164 -4.83 -11.60 -8.22
C GLY A 164 -5.17 -10.45 -9.18
N PHE A 165 -5.94 -9.46 -8.71
CA PHE A 165 -6.32 -8.29 -9.50
C PHE A 165 -5.09 -7.54 -10.05
N VAL A 166 -4.08 -7.32 -9.21
CA VAL A 166 -2.88 -6.53 -9.54
C VAL A 166 -2.10 -7.16 -10.68
N THR A 167 -1.85 -8.47 -10.61
CA THR A 167 -1.19 -9.21 -11.68
C THR A 167 -1.96 -9.11 -13.00
N LYS A 168 -3.28 -9.31 -12.96
CA LYS A 168 -4.11 -9.32 -14.18
C LYS A 168 -4.20 -7.95 -14.82
N ILE A 169 -4.43 -6.89 -14.03
CA ILE A 169 -4.55 -5.54 -14.58
C ILE A 169 -3.21 -5.04 -15.14
N ASN A 170 -2.10 -5.30 -14.44
CA ASN A 170 -0.78 -4.90 -14.92
C ASN A 170 -0.36 -5.65 -16.20
N LYS A 171 -0.73 -6.93 -16.33
CA LYS A 171 -0.52 -7.68 -17.57
C LYS A 171 -1.16 -6.98 -18.77
N ILE A 172 -2.43 -6.62 -18.67
CA ILE A 172 -3.18 -5.99 -19.76
C ILE A 172 -2.64 -4.59 -20.06
N ILE A 173 -2.29 -3.82 -19.03
CA ILE A 173 -1.65 -2.50 -19.21
C ILE A 173 -0.31 -2.65 -19.94
N SER A 174 0.52 -3.62 -19.55
CA SER A 174 1.82 -3.88 -20.17
C SER A 174 1.68 -4.31 -21.64
N GLU A 175 0.70 -5.17 -21.95
CA GLU A 175 0.42 -5.57 -23.33
C GLU A 175 -0.08 -4.37 -24.15
N ALA A 176 -1.00 -3.57 -23.61
CA ALA A 176 -1.47 -2.35 -24.25
C ALA A 176 -0.32 -1.38 -24.54
N ASN A 177 0.55 -1.12 -23.57
CA ASN A 177 1.75 -0.30 -23.74
C ASN A 177 2.64 -0.86 -24.86
N SER A 178 2.95 -2.16 -24.82
CA SER A 178 3.82 -2.81 -25.80
C SER A 178 3.29 -2.68 -27.22
N ILE A 179 1.97 -2.80 -27.41
CA ILE A 179 1.35 -2.64 -28.72
C ILE A 179 1.31 -1.17 -29.16
N ILE A 180 0.96 -0.24 -28.26
CA ILE A 180 0.88 1.19 -28.57
C ILE A 180 2.22 1.72 -29.07
N TYR A 181 3.32 1.28 -28.46
CA TYR A 181 4.68 1.73 -28.78
C TYR A 181 5.44 0.75 -29.70
N TYR A 182 4.76 -0.24 -30.28
CA TYR A 182 5.42 -1.32 -31.00
C TYR A 182 6.19 -0.82 -32.22
N ASP A 183 5.60 0.11 -32.98
CA ASP A 183 6.18 0.61 -34.21
C ASP A 183 7.49 1.39 -33.98
N LYS A 184 7.55 2.13 -32.88
CA LYS A 184 8.74 2.86 -32.43
C LYS A 184 9.87 1.96 -31.95
N GLN A 185 9.55 0.76 -31.46
CA GLN A 185 10.54 -0.14 -30.84
C GLN A 185 10.93 -1.32 -31.73
N TRP A 186 10.00 -1.88 -32.49
CA TRP A 186 10.16 -3.15 -33.20
C TRP A 186 9.63 -3.13 -34.65
N GLY A 187 9.00 -2.04 -35.11
CA GLY A 187 8.73 -1.80 -36.53
C GLY A 187 7.26 -1.93 -36.96
N SER A 188 6.84 -3.08 -37.49
CA SER A 188 5.51 -3.21 -38.11
C SER A 188 4.47 -3.82 -37.17
N LEU A 189 3.29 -3.22 -37.08
CA LEU A 189 2.13 -3.74 -36.36
C LEU A 189 1.39 -4.88 -37.11
N ALA A 190 1.85 -5.27 -38.30
CA ALA A 190 1.15 -6.22 -39.16
C ALA A 190 0.97 -7.62 -38.55
N ASP A 191 1.94 -8.07 -37.76
CA ASP A 191 1.99 -9.40 -37.15
C ASP A 191 1.64 -9.39 -35.66
N VAL A 192 1.21 -8.24 -35.12
CA VAL A 192 0.85 -8.10 -33.72
C VAL A 192 -0.56 -8.62 -33.50
N GLU A 193 -0.69 -9.60 -32.60
CA GLU A 193 -1.98 -10.17 -32.23
C GLU A 193 -2.81 -9.20 -31.37
N PRO A 194 -4.14 -9.19 -31.51
CA PRO A 194 -5.03 -8.45 -30.63
C PRO A 194 -4.92 -8.91 -29.18
N ILE A 195 -5.12 -7.99 -28.24
CA ILE A 195 -5.22 -8.33 -26.82
C ILE A 195 -6.47 -9.20 -26.62
N PRO A 196 -6.34 -10.40 -26.01
CA PRO A 196 -7.47 -11.30 -25.85
C PRO A 196 -8.61 -10.70 -25.02
N GLU A 197 -9.86 -10.88 -25.47
CA GLU A 197 -11.05 -10.37 -24.76
C GLU A 197 -11.26 -11.05 -23.40
N GLU A 198 -10.76 -12.27 -23.19
CA GLU A 198 -10.92 -12.94 -21.91
C GLU A 198 -10.20 -12.21 -20.78
N TYR A 199 -9.09 -11.51 -21.05
CA TYR A 199 -8.37 -10.78 -20.00
C TYR A 199 -9.23 -9.68 -19.37
N ILE A 200 -10.03 -8.97 -20.16
CA ILE A 200 -10.98 -7.97 -19.65
C ILE A 200 -12.13 -8.67 -18.90
N LYS A 201 -12.66 -9.76 -19.44
CA LYS A 201 -13.74 -10.52 -18.78
C LYS A 201 -13.30 -11.05 -17.42
N GLU A 202 -12.07 -11.54 -17.32
CA GLU A 202 -11.50 -11.99 -16.04
C GLU A 202 -11.46 -10.88 -15.00
N LEU A 203 -11.12 -9.64 -15.39
CA LEU A 203 -11.19 -8.49 -14.49
C LEU A 203 -12.62 -8.15 -14.10
N GLU A 204 -13.54 -8.09 -15.06
CA GLU A 204 -14.96 -7.77 -14.81
C GLU A 204 -15.62 -8.79 -13.85
N ASN A 205 -15.30 -10.07 -14.02
CA ASN A 205 -15.81 -11.16 -13.20
C ASN A 205 -15.45 -11.02 -11.71
N MET A 206 -14.33 -10.34 -11.39
CA MET A 206 -13.94 -10.07 -9.99
C MET A 206 -14.97 -9.21 -9.23
N PHE A 207 -15.81 -8.46 -9.97
CA PHE A 207 -16.77 -7.51 -9.44
C PHE A 207 -18.23 -7.97 -9.56
N GLU A 208 -18.51 -9.17 -10.05
CA GLU A 208 -19.90 -9.63 -10.28
C GLU A 208 -20.66 -9.90 -8.98
N VAL A 209 -19.98 -10.47 -7.98
CA VAL A 209 -20.58 -10.92 -6.71
C VAL A 209 -20.29 -9.98 -5.54
N VAL A 210 -19.81 -8.77 -5.82
CA VAL A 210 -19.50 -7.76 -4.80
C VAL A 210 -20.48 -6.59 -4.86
N ASP A 211 -20.56 -5.82 -3.77
CA ASP A 211 -21.27 -4.55 -3.76
C ASP A 211 -20.51 -3.51 -4.60
N LYS A 212 -20.83 -3.39 -5.88
CA LYS A 212 -20.13 -2.55 -6.86
C LYS A 212 -20.01 -1.08 -6.44
N ALA A 213 -20.92 -0.56 -5.60
CA ALA A 213 -20.84 0.81 -5.11
C ALA A 213 -19.54 1.05 -4.31
N LYS A 214 -19.06 0.04 -3.60
CA LYS A 214 -17.81 0.10 -2.82
C LYS A 214 -16.55 0.07 -3.66
N TYR A 215 -16.64 -0.45 -4.89
CA TYR A 215 -15.52 -0.66 -5.81
C TYR A 215 -15.56 0.30 -6.99
N GLN A 216 -16.40 1.34 -6.93
CA GLN A 216 -16.67 2.22 -8.07
C GLN A 216 -15.42 2.89 -8.62
N ASP A 217 -14.48 3.25 -7.74
CA ASP A 217 -13.21 3.87 -8.13
C ASP A 217 -12.39 2.95 -9.04
N ILE A 218 -12.17 1.70 -8.64
CA ILE A 218 -11.37 0.75 -9.40
C ILE A 218 -12.13 0.16 -10.60
N ILE A 219 -13.45 -0.04 -10.49
CA ILE A 219 -14.31 -0.40 -11.63
C ILE A 219 -14.18 0.66 -12.74
N SER A 220 -14.15 1.95 -12.38
CA SER A 220 -13.99 3.02 -13.38
C SER A 220 -12.65 2.96 -14.13
N VAL A 221 -11.60 2.42 -13.50
CA VAL A 221 -10.28 2.21 -14.11
C VAL A 221 -10.33 1.01 -15.05
N VAL A 222 -10.96 -0.10 -14.64
CA VAL A 222 -11.19 -1.28 -15.49
C VAL A 222 -11.99 -0.92 -16.75
N GLU A 223 -13.02 -0.08 -16.63
CA GLU A 223 -13.78 0.41 -17.78
C GLU A 223 -12.94 1.26 -18.75
N LYS A 224 -11.99 2.06 -18.23
CA LYS A 224 -11.05 2.80 -19.10
C LYS A 224 -10.11 1.86 -19.83
N LEU A 225 -9.61 0.83 -19.14
CA LEU A 225 -8.75 -0.19 -19.74
C LEU A 225 -9.49 -1.00 -20.81
N LYS A 226 -10.73 -1.41 -20.55
CA LYS A 226 -11.60 -2.06 -21.53
C LYS A 226 -11.77 -1.23 -22.80
N LYS A 227 -12.02 0.08 -22.66
CA LYS A 227 -12.12 1.00 -23.81
C LYS A 227 -10.80 1.12 -24.56
N LEU A 228 -9.66 1.18 -23.85
CA LEU A 228 -8.34 1.22 -24.47
C LEU A 228 -8.08 -0.05 -25.27
N VAL A 229 -8.24 -1.23 -24.67
CA VAL A 229 -8.08 -2.54 -25.32
C VAL A 229 -8.97 -2.66 -26.55
N LYS A 230 -10.23 -2.23 -26.45
CA LYS A 230 -11.13 -2.20 -27.61
C LYS A 230 -10.56 -1.34 -28.74
N ASN A 231 -10.11 -0.12 -28.45
CA ASN A 231 -9.56 0.77 -29.47
C ASN A 231 -8.29 0.20 -30.12
N ILE A 232 -7.39 -0.41 -29.33
CA ILE A 232 -6.19 -1.10 -29.84
C ILE A 232 -6.60 -2.21 -30.81
N ASN A 233 -7.50 -3.09 -30.37
CA ASN A 233 -7.95 -4.24 -31.16
C ASN A 233 -8.68 -3.80 -32.44
N ASP A 234 -9.49 -2.73 -32.37
CA ASP A 234 -10.18 -2.17 -33.53
C ASP A 234 -9.17 -1.62 -34.56
N ILE A 235 -8.11 -0.93 -34.12
CA ILE A 235 -7.02 -0.43 -34.98
C ILE A 235 -6.25 -1.59 -35.63
N LEU A 236 -5.90 -2.62 -34.86
CA LEU A 236 -5.20 -3.80 -35.39
C LEU A 236 -6.04 -4.51 -36.46
N LYS A 237 -7.35 -4.68 -36.20
CA LYS A 237 -8.30 -5.31 -37.14
C LYS A 237 -8.53 -4.48 -38.40
N SER A 238 -8.67 -3.16 -38.27
CA SER A 238 -8.89 -2.26 -39.42
C SER A 238 -7.61 -1.98 -40.21
N LYS A 239 -6.44 -2.33 -39.65
CA LYS A 239 -5.11 -2.02 -40.18
C LYS A 239 -4.82 -0.52 -40.31
N GLU A 240 -5.54 0.31 -39.57
CA GLU A 240 -5.34 1.76 -39.53
C GLU A 240 -4.24 2.11 -38.52
N TYR A 241 -3.06 1.48 -38.65
CA TYR A 241 -1.97 1.52 -37.67
C TYR A 241 -1.52 2.93 -37.28
N TYR A 242 -1.61 3.88 -38.22
CA TYR A 242 -1.33 5.29 -37.96
C TYR A 242 -2.16 5.88 -36.82
N LYS A 243 -3.32 5.30 -36.48
CA LYS A 243 -4.16 5.74 -35.36
C LYS A 243 -3.62 5.30 -34.00
N MET A 244 -2.63 4.41 -33.94
CA MET A 244 -2.07 3.92 -32.67
C MET A 244 -1.43 5.06 -31.86
N GLU A 245 -0.83 6.06 -32.54
CA GLU A 245 -0.26 7.27 -31.92
C GLU A 245 -1.29 8.06 -31.08
N GLN A 246 -2.58 7.97 -31.43
CA GLN A 246 -3.67 8.65 -30.72
C GLN A 246 -3.98 8.01 -29.36
N LEU A 247 -3.43 6.81 -29.11
CA LEU A 247 -3.58 6.08 -27.86
C LEU A 247 -2.40 6.27 -26.92
N GLU A 248 -1.35 6.98 -27.34
CA GLU A 248 -0.19 7.26 -26.49
C GLU A 248 -0.59 7.86 -25.15
N ASN A 249 0.10 7.43 -24.10
CA ASN A 249 -0.10 7.81 -22.71
C ASN A 249 -1.41 7.38 -22.05
N ARG A 250 -2.38 6.81 -22.79
CA ARG A 250 -3.64 6.35 -22.19
C ARG A 250 -3.41 5.15 -21.26
N ASP A 251 -2.45 4.31 -21.59
CA ASP A 251 -1.97 3.22 -20.73
C ASP A 251 -1.28 3.75 -19.46
N TYR A 252 -0.41 4.75 -19.57
CA TYR A 252 0.22 5.40 -18.40
C TYR A 252 -0.82 6.04 -17.47
N GLU A 253 -1.83 6.71 -18.01
CA GLU A 253 -2.92 7.26 -17.21
C GLU A 253 -3.69 6.19 -16.43
N ILE A 254 -3.87 5.00 -17.01
CA ILE A 254 -4.52 3.87 -16.34
C ILE A 254 -3.58 3.31 -15.27
N PHE A 255 -2.30 3.11 -15.61
CA PHE A 255 -1.26 2.66 -14.69
C PHE A 255 -1.20 3.53 -13.43
N TYR A 256 -1.14 4.86 -13.57
CA TYR A 256 -1.09 5.76 -12.43
C TYR A 256 -2.37 5.68 -11.58
N LYS A 257 -3.56 5.56 -12.19
CA LYS A 257 -4.81 5.39 -11.43
C LYS A 257 -4.86 4.07 -10.66
N VAL A 258 -4.31 2.99 -11.23
CA VAL A 258 -4.15 1.71 -10.51
C VAL A 258 -3.18 1.89 -9.35
N ASN A 259 -2.02 2.50 -9.58
CA ASN A 259 -1.01 2.72 -8.55
C ASN A 259 -1.53 3.60 -7.40
N ASP A 260 -2.21 4.71 -7.71
CA ASP A 260 -2.85 5.58 -6.73
C ASP A 260 -3.88 4.81 -5.90
N TRP A 261 -4.68 3.95 -6.55
CA TRP A 261 -5.63 3.09 -5.85
C TRP A 261 -4.96 2.08 -4.93
N LEU A 262 -3.83 1.49 -5.35
CA LEU A 262 -3.07 0.55 -4.52
C LEU A 262 -2.51 1.27 -3.29
N MET A 263 -1.97 2.47 -3.45
CA MET A 263 -1.28 3.23 -2.40
C MET A 263 -2.21 4.01 -1.45
N LYS A 264 -3.53 4.06 -1.69
CA LYS A 264 -4.47 4.82 -0.86
C LYS A 264 -4.74 4.21 0.52
N VAL A 265 -4.31 2.98 0.75
CA VAL A 265 -4.62 2.20 1.96
C VAL A 265 -3.54 2.43 3.02
N GLU A 266 -3.95 2.78 4.25
CA GLU A 266 -3.07 3.14 5.36
C GLU A 266 -3.41 2.33 6.64
N MET A 267 -2.42 2.07 7.51
CA MET A 267 -2.50 1.21 8.71
C MET A 267 -2.46 1.97 10.06
#